data_AF-A0A174PS33-F1
#
_entry.id   AF-A0A174PS33-F1
#
_cell.length_a   1.000
_cell.length_b   1.000
_cell.length_c   1.000
_cell.angle_alpha   90.00
_cell.angle_beta   90.00
_cell.angle_gamma   90.00
#
_symmetry.space_group_name_H-M   'P 1'
#
loop_
_entity.id
_entity.type
_entity.pdbx_description
1 polymer ?
#
loop_
_entity_poly.entity_id
_entity_poly.type
_entity_poly.pdbx_seq_one_letter_code
_entity_poly.pdbx_strand_id
1 'polypeptide(L)' 'MKKVSEVEILSLTGILKMENDAVIAQRAINTLITDEDLKRQGEASVLAAEGRIKALKKFIEENQEIIVREE' A
#
# COMPACT_ATOMS: atom_id res chain seq x y z
N MET A 1 14.74 -7.31 -14.49
CA MET A 1 13.78 -6.19 -14.39
C MET A 1 14.52 -4.90 -14.72
N LYS A 2 13.89 -3.93 -15.40
CA LYS A 2 14.53 -2.60 -15.58
C LYS A 2 14.75 -1.99 -14.19
N LYS A 3 15.88 -1.30 -14.00
CA LYS A 3 16.18 -0.59 -12.75
C LYS A 3 15.12 0.51 -12.56
N VAL A 4 14.41 0.49 -11.45
CA VAL A 4 13.47 1.54 -11.06
C VAL A 4 14.30 2.75 -10.63
N SER A 5 14.01 3.91 -11.21
CA SER A 5 14.70 5.16 -10.87
C SER A 5 14.30 5.67 -9.49
N GLU A 6 15.13 6.55 -8.90
CA GLU A 6 14.83 7.16 -7.60
C GLU A 6 13.51 7.96 -7.60
N VAL A 7 13.19 8.63 -8.71
CA VAL A 7 11.92 9.37 -8.87
C VAL A 7 10.72 8.42 -8.88
N GLU A 8 10.86 7.26 -9.53
CA GLU A 8 9.82 6.23 -9.51
C GLU A 8 9.68 5.62 -8.10
N ILE A 9 10.79 5.35 -7.39
CA ILE A 9 10.75 4.90 -5.98
C ILE A 9 10.07 5.92 -5.07
N LEU A 10 10.39 7.21 -5.23
CA LEU A 10 9.75 8.28 -4.48
C LEU A 10 8.24 8.33 -4.76
N SER A 11 7.84 8.21 -6.02
CA SER A 11 6.43 8.18 -6.43
C SER A 11 5.69 6.98 -5.83
N LEU A 12 6.30 5.80 -5.89
CA LEU A 12 5.76 4.57 -5.30
C LEU A 12 5.66 4.66 -3.77
N THR A 13 6.61 5.32 -3.12
CA THR A 13 6.56 5.58 -1.68
C THR A 13 5.40 6.52 -1.32
N GLY A 14 5.14 7.53 -2.16
CA GLY A 14 3.95 8.39 -2.03
C GLY A 14 2.65 7.61 -2.13
N ILE A 15 2.54 6.71 -3.11
CA ILE A 15 1.39 5.81 -3.27
C ILE A 15 1.25 4.87 -2.06
N LEU A 16 2.36 4.30 -1.58
CA LEU A 16 2.36 3.44 -0.40
C LEU A 16 1.82 4.18 0.83
N LYS A 17 2.21 5.44 1.04
CA LYS A 17 1.69 6.27 2.12
C LYS A 17 0.18 6.49 1.98
N MET A 18 -0.26 6.91 0.79
CA MET A 18 -1.68 7.15 0.50
C MET A 18 -2.53 5.90 0.76
N GLU A 19 -2.07 4.72 0.32
CA GLU A 19 -2.80 3.47 0.52
C GLU A 19 -2.91 3.09 2.01
N ASN A 20 -1.85 3.32 2.79
CA ASN A 20 -1.90 3.13 4.25
C ASN A 20 -2.92 4.07 4.91
N ASP A 21 -2.89 5.36 4.55
CA ASP A 21 -3.83 6.35 5.07
C ASP A 21 -5.29 5.98 4.70
N ALA A 22 -5.51 5.49 3.48
CA ALA A 22 -6.81 5.03 3.01
C ALA A 22 -7.31 3.79 3.80
N VAL A 23 -6.45 2.83 4.13
CA VAL A 23 -6.83 1.68 4.96
C VAL A 23 -7.24 2.11 6.37
N ILE A 24 -6.51 3.06 6.97
CA ILE A 24 -6.86 3.60 8.29
C ILE A 24 -8.24 4.26 8.24
N ALA A 25 -8.48 5.10 7.23
CA ALA A 25 -9.77 5.77 7.03
C ALA A 25 -10.91 4.76 6.78
N GLN A 26 -10.70 3.78 5.90
CA GLN A 26 -11.71 2.76 5.58
C GLN A 26 -12.08 1.91 6.80
N ARG A 27 -11.10 1.54 7.63
CA ARG A 27 -11.36 0.81 8.88
C ARG A 27 -12.22 1.64 9.83
N ALA A 28 -11.94 2.94 9.97
CA ALA A 28 -12.77 3.83 10.77
C ALA A 28 -14.20 3.93 10.21
N ILE A 29 -14.34 4.10 8.89
CA ILE A 29 -15.64 4.15 8.21
C ILE A 29 -16.42 2.84 8.42
N ASN A 30 -15.78 1.68 8.29
CA ASN A 30 -16.42 0.37 8.49
C ASN A 30 -17.05 0.23 9.89
N THR A 31 -16.55 0.93 10.91
CA THR A 31 -17.15 0.91 12.26
C THR A 31 -18.50 1.65 12.34
N LEU A 32 -18.77 2.54 11.38
CA LEU A 32 -19.99 3.34 11.30
C LEU A 32 -21.03 2.69 10.37
N ILE A 33 -20.66 1.69 9.58
CA ILE A 33 -21.55 1.00 8.65
C ILE A 33 -22.41 -0.01 9.43
N THR A 34 -23.73 0.16 9.34
CA THR A 34 -24.72 -0.74 9.96
C THR A 34 -25.26 -1.81 9.02
N ASP A 35 -25.14 -1.60 7.71
CA ASP A 35 -25.51 -2.60 6.72
C ASP A 35 -24.41 -3.68 6.66
N GLU A 36 -24.77 -4.91 7.04
CA GLU A 36 -23.82 -6.00 7.21
C GLU A 36 -23.15 -6.43 5.89
N ASP A 37 -23.87 -6.35 4.77
CA ASP A 37 -23.30 -6.71 3.47
C ASP A 37 -22.33 -5.63 2.99
N LEU A 38 -22.66 -4.36 3.18
CA LEU A 38 -21.75 -3.24 2.90
C LEU A 38 -20.52 -3.28 3.82
N LYS A 39 -20.69 -3.64 5.09
CA LYS A 39 -19.57 -3.80 6.03
C LYS A 39 -18.63 -4.93 5.59
N ARG A 40 -19.16 -6.10 5.21
CA ARG A 40 -18.34 -7.20 4.66
C ARG A 40 -17.58 -6.79 3.41
N GLN A 41 -18.20 -6.04 2.50
CA GLN A 41 -17.52 -5.51 1.32
C GLN A 41 -16.38 -4.56 1.71
N GLY A 42 -16.60 -3.69 2.70
CA GLY A 42 -15.58 -2.82 3.26
C GLY A 42 -14.41 -3.58 3.88
N GLU A 43 -14.67 -4.65 4.62
CA GLU A 43 -13.65 -5.52 5.22
C GLU A 43 -12.84 -6.28 4.15
N ALA A 44 -13.51 -6.79 3.12
CA ALA A 44 -12.84 -7.43 1.97
C ALA A 44 -11.95 -6.43 1.21
N SER A 45 -12.41 -5.19 1.05
CA SER A 45 -11.62 -4.10 0.44
C SER A 45 -10.36 -3.79 1.25
N VAL A 46 -10.48 -3.70 2.58
CA VAL A 46 -9.33 -3.51 3.49
C VAL A 46 -8.31 -4.65 3.33
N LEU A 47 -8.76 -5.91 3.32
CA LEU A 47 -7.87 -7.06 3.15
C LEU A 47 -7.14 -7.03 1.80
N ALA A 48 -7.84 -6.66 0.72
CA ALA A 48 -7.21 -6.51 -0.59
C ALA A 48 -6.17 -5.38 -0.61
N ALA A 49 -6.45 -4.25 0.06
CA ALA A 49 -5.53 -3.14 0.20
C ALA A 49 -4.28 -3.51 1.01
N GLU A 50 -4.42 -4.27 2.10
CA GLU A 50 -3.28 -4.80 2.87
C GLU A 50 -2.36 -5.68 2.02
N GLY A 51 -2.94 -6.51 1.14
CA GLY A 51 -2.18 -7.28 0.16
C GLY A 51 -1.36 -6.39 -0.79
N ARG A 52 -1.97 -5.31 -1.30
CA ARG A 52 -1.28 -4.32 -2.15
C ARG A 52 -0.17 -3.58 -1.41
N ILE A 53 -0.44 -3.12 -0.18
CA ILE A 53 0.56 -2.45 0.69
C ILE A 53 1.76 -3.37 0.88
N LYS A 54 1.54 -4.64 1.22
CA LYS A 54 2.63 -5.61 1.42
C LYS A 54 3.45 -5.83 0.16
N ALA A 55 2.79 -6.01 -0.99
CA ALA A 55 3.46 -6.21 -2.27
C ALA A 55 4.27 -4.96 -2.68
N LEU A 56 3.68 -3.77 -2.55
CA LEU A 56 4.31 -2.51 -2.91
C LEU A 56 5.50 -2.18 -2.00
N LYS A 57 5.35 -2.38 -0.68
CA LYS A 57 6.44 -2.23 0.28
C LYS A 57 7.62 -3.13 -0.07
N LYS A 58 7.35 -4.43 -0.29
CA LYS A 58 8.38 -5.40 -0.69
C LYS A 58 9.06 -4.98 -2.00
N PHE A 59 8.30 -4.54 -2.99
CA PHE A 59 8.84 -4.08 -4.27
C PHE A 59 9.76 -2.86 -4.10
N ILE A 60 9.38 -1.88 -3.28
CA ILE A 60 10.21 -0.70 -2.99
C ILE A 60 11.51 -1.14 -2.29
N GLU A 61 11.43 -1.97 -1.26
CA GLU A 61 12.59 -2.48 -0.51
C GLU A 61 13.59 -3.21 -1.45
N GLU A 62 13.10 -4.11 -2.30
CA GLU A 62 13.93 -4.86 -3.27
C GLU A 62 14.62 -3.96 -4.30
N ASN A 63 14.05 -2.79 -4.63
CA ASN A 63 14.64 -1.87 -5.61
C ASN A 63 15.47 -0.75 -4.96
N GLN A 64 15.32 -0.51 -3.65
CA GLN A 64 16.11 0.46 -2.92
C GLN A 64 17.49 -0.11 -2.50
N GLU A 65 17.59 -1.42 -2.24
CA GLU A 65 18.87 -2.11 -1.95
C GLU A 65 19.86 -2.12 -3.13
N ILE A 66 19.40 -1.84 -4.37
CA ILE A 66 20.26 -1.79 -5.56
C ILE A 66 21.09 -0.49 -5.62
N ILE A 67 20.82 0.50 -4.77
CA ILE A 67 21.49 1.82 -4.79
C ILE A 67 22.67 1.90 -3.80
N VAL A 68 22.77 1.00 -2.81
CA VAL A 68 23.82 1.05 -1.76
C VAL A 68 25.06 0.20 -2.09
N ARG A 69 25.23 -0.20 -3.35
CA ARG A 69 26.50 -0.77 -3.85
C ARG A 69 27.13 0.21 -4.83
N GLU A 70 27.59 1.34 -4.30
CA GLU A 70 28.71 2.06 -4.89
C GLU A 70 29.93 1.83 -3.98
N GLU A 71 31.08 1.65 -4.63
CA GLU A 71 32.36 1.11 -4.15
C GLU A 71 32.94 1.73 -2.88
#